data_AF-A0A1I2S0V2-F1
#
_entry.id   AF-A0A1I2S0V2-F1
#
_cell.length_a   1.000
_cell.length_b   1.000
_cell.length_c   1.000
_cell.angle_alpha   90.00
_cell.angle_beta   90.00
_cell.angle_gamma   90.00
#
_symmetry.space_group_name_H-M   'P 1'
#
loop_
_entity.id
_entity.type
_entity.pdbx_description
1 polymer ?
#
loop_
_entity_poly.entity_id
_entity_poly.type
_entity_poly.pdbx_seq_one_letter_code
_entity_poly.pdbx_strand_id
1 'polypeptide(L)' 'MRMHTSSAPKAQNPAPDPTVDFASVEALRTEISATFRLDGIRVESAAAGFARGRRRNDSGGRFTLSLTFPAT' A
#
# COMPACT_ATOMS: atom_id res chain seq x y z
N MET A 1 6.90 -4.26 0.33
CA MET A 1 7.82 -5.11 1.12
C MET A 1 7.76 -6.54 0.61
N ARG A 2 8.86 -7.29 0.73
CA ARG A 2 8.92 -8.70 0.33
C ARG A 2 9.63 -9.52 1.40
N MET A 3 9.14 -10.73 1.61
CA MET A 3 9.83 -11.77 2.35
C MET A 3 10.55 -12.64 1.34
N HIS A 4 11.80 -13.01 1.63
CA HIS A 4 12.62 -13.87 0.79
C HIS A 4 12.91 -15.18 1.52
N THR A 5 12.84 -16.30 0.82
CA THR A 5 13.29 -17.58 1.35
C THR A 5 14.81 -17.71 1.18
N SER A 6 15.49 -18.22 2.20
CA SER A 6 16.92 -18.56 2.13
C SER A 6 17.18 -20.01 1.72
N SER A 7 16.16 -20.88 1.84
CA SER A 7 16.12 -22.28 1.42
C SER A 7 14.78 -22.58 0.74
N ALA A 8 14.45 -23.84 0.45
CA ALA A 8 13.16 -24.24 -0.14
C ALA A 8 12.21 -24.81 0.95
N PRO A 9 11.60 -23.97 1.80
CA PRO A 9 10.71 -24.46 2.86
C PRO A 9 9.37 -24.91 2.29
N LYS A 10 8.77 -25.89 2.97
CA LYS A 10 7.36 -26.25 2.83
C LYS A 10 6.59 -25.66 3.99
N ALA A 11 5.62 -24.80 3.72
CA ALA A 11 4.77 -24.17 4.72
C ALA A 11 3.45 -24.94 4.84
N GLN A 12 3.04 -25.28 6.06
CA GLN A 12 1.76 -25.92 6.36
C GLN A 12 0.84 -24.93 7.06
N ASN A 13 -0.38 -24.76 6.55
CA ASN A 13 -1.42 -24.00 7.24
C ASN A 13 -2.50 -24.97 7.75
N PRO A 14 -2.74 -25.06 9.07
CA PRO A 14 -3.64 -26.06 9.66
C PRO A 14 -5.13 -25.87 9.31
N ALA A 15 -5.55 -24.76 8.69
CA ALA A 15 -6.90 -24.63 8.13
C ALA A 15 -6.97 -23.58 7.01
N PRO A 16 -7.54 -23.89 5.82
CA PRO A 16 -8.07 -25.18 5.36
C PRO A 16 -6.96 -26.02 4.66
N ASP A 17 -6.00 -26.54 5.43
CA ASP A 17 -4.93 -27.46 4.99
C ASP A 17 -4.16 -27.14 3.68
N PRO A 18 -3.88 -25.86 3.29
CA PRO A 18 -2.98 -25.66 2.18
C PRO A 18 -1.55 -25.90 2.68
N THR A 19 -0.91 -26.91 2.10
CA THR A 19 0.55 -26.99 2.10
C THR A 19 1.08 -26.30 0.85
N VAL A 20 2.03 -25.39 1.02
CA VAL A 20 2.64 -24.62 -0.08
C VAL A 20 4.15 -24.80 -0.06
N ASP A 21 4.71 -25.12 -1.22
CA ASP A 21 6.15 -25.19 -1.43
C ASP A 21 6.68 -23.83 -1.89
N PHE A 22 7.83 -23.43 -1.35
CA PHE A 22 8.58 -22.28 -1.84
C PHE A 22 9.89 -22.75 -2.47
N ALA A 23 10.28 -22.14 -3.59
CA ALA A 23 11.63 -22.30 -4.13
C ALA A 23 12.67 -21.59 -3.25
N SER A 24 13.94 -21.98 -3.38
CA SER A 24 15.04 -21.18 -2.84
C SER A 24 15.07 -19.81 -3.51
N VAL A 25 15.37 -18.77 -2.73
CA VAL A 25 15.40 -17.35 -3.16
C VAL A 25 14.09 -16.82 -3.75
N GLU A 26 12.97 -17.53 -3.53
CA GLU A 26 11.64 -17.05 -3.88
C GLU A 26 11.25 -15.83 -3.03
N ALA A 27 10.52 -14.90 -3.63
CA ALA A 27 10.09 -13.69 -2.98
C ALA A 27 8.55 -13.59 -2.91
N LEU A 28 8.01 -13.61 -1.70
CA LEU A 28 6.60 -13.37 -1.45
C LEU A 28 6.35 -11.88 -1.19
N ARG A 29 5.42 -11.27 -1.94
CA ARG A 29 5.00 -9.88 -1.70
C ARG A 29 4.09 -9.84 -0.47
N THR A 30 4.58 -9.22 0.59
CA THR A 30 3.86 -9.12 1.87
C THR A 30 3.14 -7.79 2.04
N GLU A 31 3.61 -6.73 1.37
CA GLU A 31 3.04 -5.40 1.53
C GLU A 31 3.23 -4.53 0.29
N ILE A 32 2.25 -3.63 0.08
CA ILE A 32 2.34 -2.51 -0.84
C ILE A 32 2.06 -1.24 -0.05
N SER A 33 3.05 -0.35 0.01
CA SER A 33 2.85 1.01 0.52
C SER A 33 2.92 1.96 -0.68
N ALA A 34 1.76 2.42 -1.14
CA ALA A 34 1.68 3.34 -2.25
C ALA A 34 2.20 4.72 -1.81
N THR A 35 2.98 5.35 -2.67
CA THR A 35 3.46 6.72 -2.46
C THR A 35 2.81 7.63 -3.48
N PHE A 36 2.39 8.81 -3.03
CA PHE A 36 1.54 9.68 -3.82
C PHE A 36 2.28 10.91 -4.31
N ARG A 37 1.93 11.34 -5.53
CA ARG A 37 2.22 12.69 -6.02
C ARG A 37 1.03 13.59 -5.67
N LEU A 38 1.30 14.84 -5.31
CA LEU A 38 0.24 15.79 -4.91
C LEU A 38 -0.82 16.02 -5.99
N ASP A 39 -0.42 16.05 -7.27
CA ASP A 39 -1.37 16.15 -8.37
C ASP A 39 -2.24 14.90 -8.52
N GLY A 40 -1.67 13.72 -8.25
CA GLY A 40 -2.41 12.45 -8.22
C GLY A 40 -3.49 12.44 -7.16
N ILE A 41 -3.16 12.87 -5.93
CA ILE A 41 -4.14 13.02 -4.85
C ILE A 41 -5.30 13.94 -5.27
N ARG A 42 -5.04 15.05 -5.95
CA ARG A 42 -6.11 15.95 -6.44
C ARG A 42 -7.02 15.24 -7.44
N VAL A 43 -6.45 14.54 -8.42
CA VAL A 43 -7.21 13.85 -9.46
C VAL A 43 -8.04 12.72 -8.86
N GLU A 44 -7.43 11.88 -8.02
CA GLU A 44 -8.11 10.76 -7.37
C GLU A 44 -9.20 11.23 -6.40
N SER A 45 -8.96 12.31 -5.63
CA SER A 45 -9.99 12.89 -4.74
C SER A 45 -11.19 13.42 -5.55
N ALA A 46 -10.94 14.12 -6.65
CA ALA A 46 -12.02 14.63 -7.50
C ALA A 46 -12.80 13.49 -8.16
N ALA A 47 -12.11 12.45 -8.64
CA ALA A 47 -12.75 11.25 -9.20
C ALA A 47 -13.60 10.51 -8.15
N ALA A 48 -13.23 10.56 -6.88
CA ALA A 48 -13.99 10.03 -5.76
C ALA A 48 -15.11 10.96 -5.27
N GLY A 49 -15.39 12.07 -5.96
CA GLY A 49 -16.46 13.00 -5.60
C GLY A 49 -16.11 13.91 -4.43
N PHE A 50 -14.83 14.22 -4.22
CA PHE A 50 -14.39 15.16 -3.18
C PHE A 50 -13.82 16.45 -3.78
N ALA A 51 -14.36 17.58 -3.34
CA ALA A 51 -13.82 18.91 -3.58
C ALA A 51 -12.61 19.18 -2.65
N ARG A 52 -11.68 19.98 -3.15
CA ARG A 52 -10.42 20.28 -2.45
C ARG A 52 -10.63 21.30 -1.34
N GLY A 53 -10.17 20.97 -0.13
CA GLY A 53 -10.06 21.90 0.99
C GLY A 53 -8.62 22.35 1.24
N ARG A 54 -8.15 22.17 2.47
CA ARG A 54 -6.81 22.59 2.92
C ARG A 54 -5.81 21.43 2.86
N ARG A 55 -4.53 21.78 2.84
CA ARG A 55 -3.42 20.81 2.89
C ARG A 55 -2.39 21.25 3.91
N ARG A 56 -1.85 20.30 4.65
CA ARG A 56 -0.72 20.51 5.56
C ARG A 56 0.35 19.46 5.32
N ASN A 57 1.59 19.90 5.16
CA ASN A 57 2.74 19.02 5.12
C ASN A 57 3.42 19.01 6.49
N ASP A 58 4.13 17.93 6.81
CA ASP A 58 5.12 17.99 7.88
C ASP A 58 6.28 18.92 7.48
N SER A 59 7.10 19.32 8.45
CA SER A 59 8.23 20.23 8.22
C SER A 59 9.29 19.66 7.27
N GLY A 60 9.41 18.33 7.19
CA GLY A 60 10.33 17.64 6.28
C GLY A 60 9.75 17.39 4.89
N GLY A 61 8.48 17.73 4.63
CA GLY A 61 7.82 17.51 3.35
C GLY A 61 7.71 16.04 2.94
N ARG A 62 7.69 15.12 3.92
CA ARG A 62 7.65 13.67 3.73
C ARG A 62 6.22 13.13 3.69
N PHE A 63 5.31 13.80 4.39
CA PHE A 63 3.91 13.44 4.56
C PHE A 63 3.00 14.64 4.37
N THR A 64 1.79 14.35 3.92
CA THR A 64 0.78 15.35 3.60
C THR A 64 -0.56 14.90 4.14
N LEU A 65 -1.23 15.77 4.89
CA LEU A 65 -2.64 15.65 5.23
C LEU A 65 -3.46 16.56 4.31
N SER A 66 -4.47 15.98 3.64
CA SER A 66 -5.42 16.73 2.81
C SER A 66 -6.81 16.70 3.46
N LEU A 67 -7.37 17.88 3.71
CA LEU A 67 -8.76 18.08 4.09
C LEU A 67 -9.59 18.26 2.82
N THR A 68 -10.66 17.49 2.68
CA THR A 68 -11.59 17.53 1.54
C THR A 68 -13.04 17.58 2.02
N PHE A 69 -13.94 17.94 1.11
CA PHE A 69 -15.37 17.98 1.33
C PHE A 69 -16.08 17.24 0.19
N PRO A 70 -17.29 16.68 0.39
CA PRO A 70 -18.08 16.15 -0.71
C PRO A 70 -18.24 17.22 -1.81
N ALA A 71 -18.00 16.83 -3.06
CA ALA A 71 -18.38 17.62 -4.21
C ALA A 71 -19.91 17.55 -4.31
N THR A 72 -20.55 18.72 -4.30
CA THR A 72 -22.01 18.88 -4.40
C THR A 72 -22.51 18.58 -5.79
#